data_AF-A0A1I2KVX5-F1
#
_entry.id   AF-A0A1I2KVX5-F1
#
_cell.length_a   1.000
_cell.length_b   1.000
_cell.length_c   1.000
_cell.angle_alpha   90.00
_cell.angle_beta   90.00
_cell.angle_gamma   90.00
#
_symmetry.space_group_name_H-M   'P 1'
#
loop_
_entity.id
_entity.type
_entity.pdbx_description
1 polymer ?
#
loop_
_entity_poly.entity_id
_entity_poly.type
_entity_poly.pdbx_seq_one_letter_code
_entity_poly.pdbx_strand_id
1 'polypeptide(L)'
;MSLPARPNDAVALFEHLAQWGEVSAYEADDLGAKPWVTVFENAGALEAVHDEHGRPVAWHLTQPFVHLVECDAQQAGRRLCFAVPEYRAYLLSILVEGLVDAGRAGMTVELEEWTKDGLAPLLAELNAFLGPLEDDKRLVDFTSAELEARMADLFERSRSFAAWDSYTLGHSARPKGLFEFALRRFGPACAALPVAVESAAVLRPLPLSREDGFGLGSAFIPQPWNTQRFGVLSGAPIVDARGQRMFEEDAPLNEVLVEHLRDAVVKHPFYAAVIHLGICAWRSPASTMPTVELYVPASGALHDVSVLVGSRGVGRVAELLGDLVRAQGYAPFGLVDGQVSDELMGNLLRNLLELRILRHQDELLVLDDDYQSSLMAARLRTVFRPGKELQKRMVEELALRASEGGAA
;
A
#
# COMPACT_ATOMS: atom_id res chain seq x y z
N MET A 1 -19.05 8.90 18.70
CA MET A 1 -18.27 7.72 19.14
C MET A 1 -17.14 8.21 20.06
N SER A 2 -16.69 7.43 21.04
CA SER A 2 -15.55 7.88 21.87
C SER A 2 -14.23 7.52 21.20
N LEU A 3 -13.48 8.51 20.70
CA LEU A 3 -12.12 8.24 20.21
C LEU A 3 -11.25 7.62 21.31
N PRO A 4 -10.32 6.71 20.96
CA PRO A 4 -9.30 6.20 21.86
C PRO A 4 -8.42 7.33 22.43
N ALA A 5 -7.91 7.12 23.64
CA ALA A 5 -7.21 8.17 24.37
C ALA A 5 -5.79 8.46 23.85
N ARG A 6 -5.08 7.46 23.30
CA ARG A 6 -3.65 7.56 22.94
C ARG A 6 -3.36 6.92 21.58
N PRO A 7 -2.92 7.68 20.57
CA PRO A 7 -2.50 7.12 19.28
C PRO A 7 -1.37 6.10 19.35
N ASN A 8 -0.52 6.16 20.37
CA ASN A 8 0.54 5.18 20.59
C ASN A 8 0.01 3.75 20.77
N ASP A 9 -1.24 3.59 21.19
CA ASP A 9 -1.86 2.26 21.34
C ASP A 9 -2.16 1.61 19.97
N ALA A 10 -2.03 2.35 18.86
CA ALA A 10 -2.26 1.89 17.49
C ALA A 10 -0.99 1.67 16.66
N VAL A 11 0.21 1.79 17.25
CA VAL A 11 1.48 1.70 16.51
C VAL A 11 1.58 0.41 15.71
N ALA A 12 1.20 -0.73 16.32
CA ALA A 12 1.24 -2.01 15.62
C ALA A 12 0.27 -2.05 14.42
N LEU A 13 -0.89 -1.40 14.50
CA LEU A 13 -1.80 -1.25 13.37
C LEU A 13 -1.21 -0.33 12.29
N PHE A 14 -0.51 0.75 12.67
CA PHE A 14 0.13 1.65 11.72
C PHE A 14 1.24 0.95 10.93
N GLU A 15 2.09 0.20 11.63
CA GLU A 15 3.12 -0.64 11.03
C GLU A 15 2.50 -1.67 10.08
N HIS A 16 1.43 -2.35 10.54
CA HIS A 16 0.74 -3.35 9.73
C HIS A 16 0.11 -2.75 8.48
N LEU A 17 -0.57 -1.61 8.56
CA LEU A 17 -1.20 -0.95 7.41
C LEU A 17 -0.15 -0.35 6.46
N ALA A 18 0.93 0.25 6.97
CA ALA A 18 2.04 0.72 6.13
C ALA A 18 2.74 -0.45 5.42
N GLN A 19 2.76 -1.62 6.03
CA GLN A 19 3.34 -2.80 5.40
C GLN A 19 2.38 -3.46 4.41
N TRP A 20 1.15 -3.78 4.80
CA TRP A 20 0.27 -4.66 4.01
C TRP A 20 -0.85 -3.93 3.27
N GLY A 21 -1.12 -2.67 3.62
CA GLY A 21 -2.20 -1.87 3.07
C GLY A 21 -3.61 -2.31 3.49
N GLU A 22 -3.71 -3.38 4.27
CA GLU A 22 -4.96 -3.91 4.79
C GLU A 22 -4.74 -4.77 6.03
N VAL A 23 -5.82 -5.04 6.76
CA VAL A 23 -5.83 -5.82 7.99
C VAL A 23 -7.08 -6.71 8.03
N SER A 24 -6.92 -8.00 8.29
CA SER A 24 -8.04 -8.92 8.47
C SER A 24 -8.66 -8.79 9.86
N ALA A 25 -9.86 -9.34 10.07
CA ALA A 25 -10.47 -9.40 11.40
C ALA A 25 -9.65 -10.23 12.39
N TYR A 26 -9.04 -11.30 11.91
CA TYR A 26 -8.09 -12.07 12.72
C TYR A 26 -6.87 -11.24 13.12
N GLU A 27 -6.24 -10.54 12.17
CA GLU A 27 -5.05 -9.71 12.43
C GLU A 27 -5.38 -8.53 13.35
N ALA A 28 -6.51 -7.87 13.13
CA ALA A 28 -6.95 -6.75 13.97
C ALA A 28 -7.19 -7.18 15.43
N ASP A 29 -7.62 -8.42 15.65
CA ASP A 29 -7.82 -9.00 16.97
C ASP A 29 -6.50 -9.32 17.65
N ASP A 30 -5.58 -9.96 16.91
CA ASP A 30 -4.23 -10.28 17.40
C ASP A 30 -3.45 -9.02 17.79
N LEU A 31 -3.59 -7.96 17.00
CA LEU A 31 -2.99 -6.65 17.26
C LEU A 31 -3.70 -5.86 18.38
N GLY A 32 -4.87 -6.32 18.87
CA GLY A 32 -5.68 -5.57 19.84
C GLY A 32 -6.19 -4.22 19.31
N ALA A 33 -6.31 -4.08 17.98
CA ALA A 33 -6.47 -2.80 17.29
C ALA A 33 -7.92 -2.47 16.89
N LYS A 34 -8.89 -3.33 17.22
CA LYS A 34 -10.32 -3.16 16.92
C LYS A 34 -10.86 -1.72 17.10
N PRO A 35 -10.64 -1.03 18.23
CA PRO A 35 -11.14 0.34 18.41
C PRO A 35 -10.58 1.33 17.38
N TRP A 36 -9.32 1.14 16.96
CA TRP A 36 -8.64 1.99 16.01
C TRP A 36 -9.05 1.71 14.57
N VAL A 37 -9.29 0.46 14.22
CA VAL A 37 -9.89 0.09 12.94
C VAL A 37 -11.21 0.81 12.73
N THR A 38 -12.10 0.79 13.72
CA THR A 38 -13.39 1.52 13.65
C THR A 38 -13.19 3.03 13.52
N VAL A 39 -12.20 3.62 14.20
CA VAL A 39 -11.89 5.05 14.05
C VAL A 39 -11.49 5.39 12.61
N PHE A 40 -10.62 4.59 12.01
CA PHE A 40 -10.15 4.84 10.63
C PHE A 40 -11.18 4.51 9.56
N GLU A 41 -12.06 3.55 9.82
CA GLU A 41 -13.24 3.30 8.98
C GLU A 41 -14.17 4.53 8.96
N ASN A 42 -14.51 5.09 10.13
CA ASN A 42 -15.35 6.30 10.20
C ASN A 42 -14.66 7.54 9.64
N ALA A 43 -13.32 7.58 9.67
CA ALA A 43 -12.53 8.63 9.03
C ALA A 43 -12.46 8.48 7.50
N GLY A 44 -13.01 7.40 6.93
CA GLY A 44 -12.92 7.10 5.50
C GLY A 44 -11.53 6.69 5.03
N ALA A 45 -10.61 6.39 5.96
CA ALA A 45 -9.26 5.91 5.65
C ALA A 45 -9.24 4.40 5.41
N LEU A 46 -10.16 3.67 6.03
CA LEU A 46 -10.38 2.25 5.80
C LEU A 46 -11.77 1.99 5.23
N GLU A 47 -11.88 0.96 4.40
CA GLU A 47 -13.14 0.42 3.91
C GLU A 47 -13.29 -1.02 4.40
N ALA A 48 -14.43 -1.34 4.99
CA ALA A 48 -14.74 -2.65 5.52
C ALA A 48 -15.25 -3.60 4.44
N VAL A 49 -14.63 -4.77 4.35
CA VAL A 49 -15.09 -5.89 3.53
C VAL A 49 -15.97 -6.79 4.38
N HIS A 50 -17.16 -7.11 3.89
CA HIS A 50 -18.16 -7.85 4.64
C HIS A 50 -18.37 -9.26 4.08
N ASP A 51 -18.66 -10.22 4.95
CA ASP A 51 -19.13 -11.54 4.53
C ASP A 51 -20.59 -11.51 4.06
N GLU A 52 -21.10 -12.67 3.62
CA GLU A 52 -22.50 -12.86 3.20
C GLU A 52 -23.54 -12.51 4.29
N HIS A 53 -23.12 -12.42 5.57
CA HIS A 53 -23.97 -12.07 6.70
C HIS A 53 -23.81 -10.60 7.13
N GLY A 54 -23.08 -9.80 6.36
CA GLY A 54 -22.85 -8.38 6.67
C GLY A 54 -21.92 -8.15 7.86
N ARG A 55 -21.06 -9.11 8.22
CA ARG A 55 -20.03 -8.93 9.25
C ARG A 55 -18.71 -8.51 8.61
N PRO A 56 -18.01 -7.49 9.14
CA PRO A 56 -16.71 -7.11 8.62
C PRO A 56 -15.70 -8.24 8.86
N VAL A 57 -15.02 -8.65 7.80
CA VAL A 57 -13.99 -9.70 7.81
C VAL A 57 -12.60 -9.17 7.55
N ALA A 58 -12.48 -8.01 6.91
CA ALA A 58 -11.21 -7.32 6.70
C ALA A 58 -11.48 -5.83 6.48
N TRP A 59 -10.42 -5.04 6.56
CA TRP A 59 -10.41 -3.63 6.21
C TRP A 59 -9.19 -3.32 5.38
N HIS A 60 -9.36 -2.56 4.31
CA HIS A 60 -8.24 -2.09 3.49
C HIS A 60 -8.20 -0.57 3.40
N LEU A 61 -7.02 -0.03 3.12
CA LEU A 61 -6.88 1.40 2.86
C LEU A 61 -7.76 1.79 1.67
N THR A 62 -8.46 2.92 1.81
CA THR A 62 -9.19 3.52 0.70
C THR A 62 -8.22 4.13 -0.30
N GLN A 63 -8.68 4.40 -1.53
CA GLN A 63 -7.82 4.95 -2.59
C GLN A 63 -7.02 6.20 -2.18
N PRO A 64 -7.57 7.17 -1.40
CA PRO A 64 -6.78 8.33 -0.94
C PRO A 64 -5.65 7.99 0.04
N PHE A 65 -5.71 6.81 0.66
CA PHE A 65 -4.78 6.37 1.70
C PHE A 65 -3.89 5.21 1.28
N VAL A 66 -4.10 4.59 0.12
CA VAL A 66 -3.30 3.44 -0.30
C VAL A 66 -1.80 3.76 -0.42
N HIS A 67 -1.44 5.01 -0.73
CA HIS A 67 -0.06 5.50 -0.75
C HIS A 67 0.66 5.45 0.60
N LEU A 68 -0.06 5.25 1.70
CA LEU A 68 0.57 5.07 3.01
C LEU A 68 1.48 3.82 3.07
N VAL A 69 1.35 2.88 2.13
CA VAL A 69 2.22 1.69 2.05
C VAL A 69 3.67 2.00 1.63
N GLU A 70 3.92 3.23 1.20
CA GLU A 70 5.25 3.76 0.83
C GLU A 70 5.83 4.67 1.93
N CYS A 71 5.04 4.97 2.96
CA CYS A 71 5.45 5.77 4.11
C CYS A 71 6.07 4.86 5.20
N ASP A 72 6.94 5.44 6.02
CA ASP A 72 7.26 4.80 7.30
C ASP A 72 6.04 4.77 8.22
N ALA A 73 6.05 3.86 9.20
CA ALA A 73 4.92 3.64 10.09
C ALA A 73 4.53 4.89 10.91
N GLN A 74 5.51 5.73 11.27
CA GLN A 74 5.24 6.97 11.99
C GLN A 74 4.51 7.98 11.09
N GLN A 75 4.98 8.16 9.86
CA GLN A 75 4.33 9.03 8.88
C GLN A 75 2.94 8.53 8.50
N ALA A 76 2.77 7.22 8.30
CA ALA A 76 1.46 6.60 8.05
C ALA A 76 0.50 6.85 9.22
N GLY A 77 0.94 6.57 10.45
CA GLY A 77 0.14 6.81 11.65
C GLY A 77 -0.25 8.27 11.84
N ARG A 78 0.65 9.22 11.54
CA ARG A 78 0.30 10.66 11.59
C ARG A 78 -0.77 11.02 10.58
N ARG A 79 -0.63 10.60 9.32
CA ARG A 79 -1.61 10.88 8.26
C ARG A 79 -2.98 10.27 8.58
N LEU A 80 -3.01 9.04 9.07
CA LEU A 80 -4.25 8.40 9.54
C LEU A 80 -4.89 9.18 10.70
N CYS A 81 -4.11 9.63 11.68
CA CYS A 81 -4.64 10.43 12.79
C CYS A 81 -5.18 11.79 12.31
N PHE A 82 -4.53 12.45 11.37
CA PHE A 82 -4.99 13.73 10.79
C PHE A 82 -6.25 13.60 9.94
N ALA A 83 -6.60 12.38 9.51
CA ALA A 83 -7.85 12.11 8.81
C ALA A 83 -9.06 12.00 9.75
N VAL A 84 -8.83 11.77 11.06
CA VAL A 84 -9.91 11.62 12.04
C VAL A 84 -10.69 12.94 12.16
N PRO A 85 -11.99 12.99 11.80
CA PRO A 85 -12.72 14.25 11.64
C PRO A 85 -12.69 15.18 12.86
N GLU A 86 -12.87 14.63 14.06
CA GLU A 86 -12.88 15.43 15.28
C GLU A 86 -11.51 16.02 15.60
N TYR A 87 -10.43 15.26 15.39
CA TYR A 87 -9.07 15.76 15.59
C TYR A 87 -8.66 16.74 14.50
N ARG A 88 -9.11 16.50 13.27
CA ARG A 88 -8.93 17.41 12.13
C ARG A 88 -9.59 18.76 12.39
N ALA A 89 -10.84 18.78 12.83
CA ALA A 89 -11.56 20.01 13.21
C ALA A 89 -10.83 20.77 14.33
N TYR A 90 -10.33 20.05 15.35
CA TYR A 90 -9.51 20.63 16.40
C TYR A 90 -8.26 21.33 15.85
N LEU A 91 -7.51 20.69 14.95
CA LEU A 91 -6.31 21.27 14.31
C LEU A 91 -6.65 22.46 13.39
N LEU A 92 -7.75 22.39 12.64
CA LEU A 92 -8.24 23.53 11.85
C LEU A 92 -8.56 24.73 12.73
N SER A 93 -9.19 24.50 13.90
CA SER A 93 -9.46 25.58 14.84
C SER A 93 -8.17 26.26 15.36
N ILE A 94 -7.09 25.51 15.54
CA ILE A 94 -5.77 26.05 15.95
C ILE A 94 -5.18 26.90 14.82
N LEU A 95 -5.22 26.38 13.59
CA LEU A 95 -4.73 27.11 12.41
C LEU A 95 -5.51 28.41 12.22
N VAL A 96 -6.84 28.36 12.31
CA VAL A 96 -7.72 29.54 12.18
C VAL A 96 -7.39 30.60 13.22
N GLU A 97 -7.29 30.24 14.51
CA GLU A 97 -6.94 31.21 15.56
C GLU A 97 -5.60 31.88 15.29
N GLY A 98 -4.57 31.09 14.93
CA GLY A 98 -3.24 31.63 14.65
C GLY A 98 -3.17 32.48 13.39
N LEU A 99 -3.90 32.13 12.33
CA LEU A 99 -4.00 32.95 11.11
C LEU A 99 -4.71 34.28 11.38
N VAL A 100 -5.77 34.28 12.18
CA VAL A 100 -6.46 35.50 12.60
C VAL A 100 -5.55 36.38 13.44
N ASP A 101 -4.85 35.82 14.42
CA ASP A 101 -3.90 36.58 15.26
C ASP A 101 -2.74 37.16 14.43
N ALA A 102 -2.20 36.42 13.46
CA ALA A 102 -1.20 36.92 12.53
C ALA A 102 -1.75 38.06 11.66
N GLY A 103 -3.00 37.94 11.19
CA GLY A 103 -3.68 39.01 10.44
C GLY A 103 -3.87 40.27 11.26
N ARG A 104 -4.24 40.13 12.54
CA ARG A 104 -4.37 41.23 13.51
C ARG A 104 -3.03 41.92 13.79
N ALA A 105 -1.95 41.15 13.80
CA ALA A 105 -0.60 41.67 13.95
C ALA A 105 -0.01 42.30 12.66
N GLY A 106 -0.73 42.25 11.54
CA GLY A 106 -0.27 42.79 10.27
C GLY A 106 0.84 41.98 9.58
N MET A 107 0.94 40.68 9.87
CA MET A 107 1.93 39.76 9.30
C MET A 107 1.57 39.32 7.87
N THR A 108 1.43 40.28 6.96
CA THR A 108 0.88 40.01 5.61
C THR A 108 1.79 39.15 4.75
N VAL A 109 3.11 39.25 4.92
CA VAL A 109 4.09 38.46 4.15
C VAL A 109 4.05 37.00 4.57
N GLU A 110 4.03 36.74 5.87
CA GLU A 110 4.01 35.40 6.44
C GLU A 110 2.69 34.69 6.12
N LEU A 111 1.56 35.40 6.20
CA LEU A 111 0.26 34.86 5.80
C LEU A 111 0.24 34.45 4.34
N GLU A 112 0.83 35.25 3.45
CA GLU A 112 0.92 34.94 2.02
C GLU A 112 1.79 33.71 1.78
N GLU A 113 2.94 33.59 2.45
CA GLU A 113 3.82 32.42 2.38
C GLU A 113 3.11 31.14 2.85
N TRP A 114 2.49 31.18 4.03
CA TRP A 114 1.82 30.02 4.61
C TRP A 114 0.65 29.53 3.76
N THR A 115 -0.13 30.47 3.19
CA THR A 115 -1.31 30.14 2.39
C THR A 115 -0.98 29.68 0.98
N LYS A 116 0.12 30.18 0.37
CA LYS A 116 0.58 29.74 -0.96
C LYS A 116 1.20 28.35 -0.96
N ASP A 117 1.91 28.00 0.11
CA ASP A 117 2.66 26.75 0.18
C ASP A 117 2.01 25.77 1.15
N GLY A 118 2.35 25.88 2.44
CA GLY A 118 2.07 24.83 3.45
C GLY A 118 0.58 24.56 3.71
N LEU A 119 -0.28 25.57 3.56
CA LEU A 119 -1.72 25.46 3.79
C LEU A 119 -2.54 25.41 2.49
N ALA A 120 -1.91 25.49 1.31
CA ALA A 120 -2.61 25.46 0.03
C ALA A 120 -3.63 24.30 -0.07
N PRO A 121 -3.30 23.05 0.35
CA PRO A 121 -4.26 21.94 0.31
C PRO A 121 -5.45 22.08 1.27
N LEU A 122 -5.32 22.92 2.30
CA LEU A 122 -6.32 23.12 3.36
C LEU A 122 -7.16 24.38 3.16
N LEU A 123 -6.85 25.25 2.19
CA LEU A 123 -7.50 26.56 2.08
C LEU A 123 -9.02 26.47 1.95
N ALA A 124 -9.54 25.53 1.17
CA ALA A 124 -10.98 25.34 1.02
C ALA A 124 -11.65 24.98 2.35
N GLU A 125 -11.01 24.11 3.13
CA GLU A 125 -11.51 23.66 4.43
C GLU A 125 -11.38 24.73 5.52
N LEU A 126 -10.27 25.47 5.54
CA LEU A 126 -10.07 26.63 6.41
C LEU A 126 -11.11 27.72 6.15
N ASN A 127 -11.40 28.02 4.88
CA ASN A 127 -12.44 28.98 4.52
C ASN A 127 -13.84 28.50 4.90
N ALA A 128 -14.13 27.22 4.71
CA ALA A 128 -15.40 26.63 5.14
C ALA A 128 -15.56 26.67 6.67
N PHE A 129 -14.47 26.49 7.42
CA PHE A 129 -14.46 26.60 8.88
C PHE A 129 -14.62 28.06 9.35
N LEU A 130 -13.99 29.02 8.67
CA LEU A 130 -14.08 30.45 8.97
C LEU A 130 -15.49 31.01 8.74
N GLY A 131 -16.18 30.57 7.68
CA GLY A 131 -17.48 31.12 7.26
C GLY A 131 -18.51 31.25 8.39
N PRO A 132 -18.84 30.17 9.13
CA PRO A 132 -19.78 30.23 10.26
C PRO A 132 -19.27 31.03 11.47
N LEU A 133 -17.97 31.27 11.58
CA LEU A 133 -17.38 32.02 12.70
C LEU A 133 -17.45 33.53 12.48
N GLU A 134 -17.48 33.98 11.23
CA GLU A 134 -17.51 35.38 10.79
C GLU A 134 -18.92 35.92 10.53
N ASP A 135 -19.90 35.49 11.33
CA ASP A 135 -21.32 35.92 11.27
C ASP A 135 -21.43 37.47 11.43
N ASP A 136 -21.53 38.18 10.30
CA ASP A 136 -21.56 39.64 10.10
C ASP A 136 -20.33 40.47 10.55
N LYS A 137 -19.37 39.89 11.29
CA LYS A 137 -18.14 40.57 11.72
C LYS A 137 -16.92 39.66 11.51
N ARG A 138 -15.86 40.21 10.92
CA ARG A 138 -14.61 39.48 10.68
C ARG A 138 -13.90 39.17 12.00
N LEU A 139 -13.31 37.98 12.11
CA LEU A 139 -12.60 37.59 13.33
C LEU A 139 -11.37 38.47 13.60
N VAL A 140 -10.75 39.02 12.54
CA VAL A 140 -9.61 39.95 12.67
C VAL A 140 -10.00 41.28 13.34
N ASP A 141 -11.29 41.65 13.33
CA ASP A 141 -11.78 42.87 13.96
C ASP A 141 -12.15 42.66 15.44
N PHE A 142 -11.95 41.45 15.97
CA PHE A 142 -12.21 41.13 17.36
C PHE A 142 -11.02 41.57 18.23
N THR A 143 -11.31 41.92 19.48
CA THR A 143 -10.27 42.01 20.51
C THR A 143 -9.72 40.62 20.84
N SER A 144 -8.54 40.55 21.45
CA SER A 144 -7.92 39.26 21.75
C SER A 144 -8.75 38.43 22.73
N ALA A 145 -9.46 39.10 23.64
CA ALA A 145 -10.36 38.45 24.60
C ALA A 145 -11.63 37.91 23.93
N GLU A 146 -12.22 38.66 23.00
CA GLU A 146 -13.39 38.21 22.23
C GLU A 146 -13.05 37.02 21.34
N LEU A 147 -11.91 37.05 20.65
CA LEU A 147 -11.43 35.93 19.84
C LEU A 147 -11.17 34.70 20.71
N GLU A 148 -10.45 34.85 21.82
CA GLU A 148 -10.16 33.73 22.73
C GLU A 148 -11.43 33.11 23.30
N ALA A 149 -12.42 33.92 23.70
CA ALA A 149 -13.71 33.42 24.16
C ALA A 149 -14.47 32.68 23.04
N ARG A 150 -14.50 33.25 21.82
CA ARG A 150 -15.16 32.64 20.65
C ARG A 150 -14.53 31.30 20.29
N MET A 151 -13.20 31.22 20.29
CA MET A 151 -12.49 29.99 19.96
C MET A 151 -12.60 28.95 21.08
N ALA A 152 -12.61 29.36 22.36
CA ALA A 152 -12.75 28.44 23.49
C ALA A 152 -14.13 27.76 23.57
N ASP A 153 -15.17 28.39 23.03
CA ASP A 153 -16.55 27.86 22.98
C ASP A 153 -16.76 26.80 21.88
N LEU A 154 -15.78 26.60 21.00
CA LEU A 154 -15.87 25.63 19.91
C LEU A 154 -15.97 24.19 20.44
N PHE A 155 -16.92 23.43 19.88
CA PHE A 155 -17.18 22.05 20.30
C PHE A 155 -15.94 21.16 20.14
N GLU A 156 -15.20 21.29 19.03
CA GLU A 156 -13.94 20.56 18.79
C GLU A 156 -12.84 20.84 19.83
N ARG A 157 -12.93 21.95 20.58
CA ARG A 157 -11.98 22.26 21.67
C ARG A 157 -12.45 21.81 23.06
N SER A 158 -13.66 21.28 23.17
CA SER A 158 -14.21 20.78 24.44
C SER A 158 -13.46 19.57 24.99
N ARG A 159 -12.75 18.84 24.13
CA ARG A 159 -11.98 17.64 24.48
C ARG A 159 -10.48 17.92 24.52
N SER A 160 -9.78 17.25 25.43
CA SER A 160 -8.32 17.25 25.44
C SER A 160 -7.73 16.29 24.39
N PHE A 161 -6.85 16.82 23.54
CA PHE A 161 -6.09 16.07 22.53
C PHE A 161 -4.59 15.98 22.85
N ALA A 162 -4.18 16.25 24.10
CA ALA A 162 -2.77 16.35 24.47
C ALA A 162 -1.90 15.14 24.03
N ALA A 163 -2.40 13.91 24.19
CA ALA A 163 -1.71 12.71 23.75
C ALA A 163 -1.64 12.57 22.22
N TRP A 164 -2.66 13.08 21.51
CA TRP A 164 -2.68 13.12 20.06
C TRP A 164 -1.68 14.14 19.53
N ASP A 165 -1.65 15.36 20.09
CA ASP A 165 -0.71 16.41 19.71
C ASP A 165 0.74 15.96 19.92
N SER A 166 1.02 15.33 21.07
CA SER A 166 2.35 14.80 21.35
C SER A 166 2.81 13.77 20.31
N TYR A 167 1.89 12.97 19.77
CA TYR A 167 2.21 11.96 18.76
C TYR A 167 2.33 12.55 17.35
N THR A 168 1.33 13.33 16.94
CA THR A 168 1.17 13.80 15.56
C THR A 168 2.01 15.03 15.26
N LEU A 169 2.07 15.97 16.21
CA LEU A 169 2.81 17.22 16.09
C LEU A 169 4.21 17.13 16.72
N GLY A 170 4.42 16.16 17.61
CA GLY A 170 5.65 16.01 18.39
C GLY A 170 5.72 16.97 19.59
N HIS A 171 4.63 17.67 19.89
CA HIS A 171 4.54 18.64 20.97
C HIS A 171 3.12 18.70 21.52
N SER A 172 2.98 18.92 22.83
CA SER A 172 1.68 19.09 23.48
C SER A 172 1.69 20.37 24.29
N ALA A 173 0.73 21.25 24.00
CA ALA A 173 0.58 22.55 24.63
C ALA A 173 -0.90 22.97 24.59
N ARG A 174 -1.21 24.16 25.12
CA ARG A 174 -2.52 24.78 24.87
C ARG A 174 -2.64 25.14 23.37
N PRO A 175 -3.85 25.19 22.80
CA PRO A 175 -4.09 25.47 21.37
C PRO A 175 -3.23 26.59 20.77
N LYS A 176 -3.15 27.75 21.42
CA LYS A 176 -2.32 28.89 20.97
C LYS A 176 -0.83 28.55 20.79
N GLY A 177 -0.29 27.68 21.64
CA GLY A 177 1.11 27.23 21.56
C GLY A 177 1.37 26.15 20.51
N LEU A 178 0.33 25.63 19.84
CA LEU A 178 0.44 24.56 18.85
C LEU A 178 0.44 25.07 17.40
N PHE A 179 0.16 26.35 17.16
CA PHE A 179 0.00 26.91 15.82
C PHE A 179 1.17 26.59 14.87
N GLU A 180 2.41 26.89 15.27
CA GLU A 180 3.59 26.62 14.43
C GLU A 180 3.77 25.12 14.13
N PHE A 181 3.43 24.26 15.09
CA PHE A 181 3.54 22.82 14.92
C PHE A 181 2.48 22.27 13.97
N ALA A 182 1.23 22.74 14.11
CA ALA A 182 0.14 22.41 13.19
C ALA A 182 0.48 22.89 11.77
N LEU A 183 0.97 24.12 11.62
CA LEU A 183 1.39 24.67 10.33
C LEU A 183 2.45 23.79 9.65
N ARG A 184 3.48 23.37 10.39
CA ARG A 184 4.61 22.59 9.84
C ARG A 184 4.31 21.11 9.60
N ARG A 185 3.37 20.51 10.33
CA ARG A 185 3.13 19.06 10.33
C ARG A 185 1.79 18.65 9.72
N PHE A 186 0.73 19.39 10.01
CA PHE A 186 -0.62 19.05 9.54
C PHE A 186 -0.86 19.55 8.12
N GLY A 187 -0.50 20.80 7.80
CA GLY A 187 -0.63 21.38 6.46
C GLY A 187 -0.02 20.50 5.35
N PRO A 188 1.30 20.20 5.41
CA PRO A 188 1.95 19.34 4.41
C PRO A 188 1.40 17.92 4.34
N ALA A 189 0.92 17.37 5.47
CA ALA A 189 0.34 16.03 5.51
C ALA A 189 -1.03 15.94 4.81
N CYS A 190 -1.69 17.08 4.57
CA CYS A 190 -2.96 17.17 3.85
C CYS A 190 -2.80 17.43 2.37
N ALA A 191 -1.57 17.55 1.86
CA ALA A 191 -1.33 17.58 0.42
C ALA A 191 -1.97 16.35 -0.24
N ALA A 192 -2.78 16.60 -1.27
CA ALA A 192 -3.40 15.55 -2.05
C ALA A 192 -2.31 14.62 -2.60
N LEU A 193 -2.32 13.38 -2.14
CA LEU A 193 -1.52 12.34 -2.76
C LEU A 193 -2.22 11.93 -4.06
N PRO A 194 -1.48 11.34 -5.02
CA PRO A 194 -2.11 10.71 -6.17
C PRO A 194 -3.23 9.78 -5.71
N VAL A 195 -4.27 9.62 -6.51
CA VAL A 195 -5.32 8.64 -6.23
C VAL A 195 -5.06 7.47 -7.15
N ALA A 196 -4.82 6.28 -6.59
CA ALA A 196 -4.77 5.07 -7.37
C ALA A 196 -6.16 4.79 -7.95
N VAL A 197 -6.28 4.88 -9.27
CA VAL A 197 -7.53 4.55 -9.99
C VAL A 197 -7.71 3.03 -10.09
N GLU A 198 -6.60 2.29 -10.04
CA GLU A 198 -6.52 0.83 -10.16
C GLU A 198 -6.38 0.16 -8.79
N SER A 199 -6.72 -1.14 -8.70
CA SER A 199 -6.45 -1.95 -7.50
C SER A 199 -4.96 -1.96 -7.18
N ALA A 200 -4.61 -1.80 -5.90
CA ALA A 200 -3.22 -1.80 -5.48
C ALA A 200 -2.64 -3.20 -5.33
N ALA A 201 -1.39 -3.37 -5.74
CA ALA A 201 -0.58 -4.55 -5.49
C ALA A 201 0.69 -4.13 -4.75
N VAL A 202 0.99 -4.77 -3.62
CA VAL A 202 2.14 -4.44 -2.77
C VAL A 202 3.09 -5.63 -2.74
N LEU A 203 4.32 -5.45 -3.20
CA LEU A 203 5.33 -6.49 -3.08
C LEU A 203 5.92 -6.52 -1.66
N ARG A 204 5.85 -7.68 -1.01
CA ARG A 204 6.47 -7.96 0.29
C ARG A 204 7.23 -9.30 0.26
N PRO A 205 8.21 -9.49 1.16
CA PRO A 205 8.87 -10.77 1.30
C PRO A 205 7.84 -11.84 1.66
N LEU A 206 7.78 -12.92 0.87
CA LEU A 206 7.04 -14.12 1.22
C LEU A 206 8.07 -15.17 1.66
N PRO A 207 8.13 -15.54 2.95
CA PRO A 207 9.09 -16.51 3.45
C PRO A 207 8.61 -17.91 3.07
N LEU A 208 8.80 -18.33 1.81
CA LEU A 208 8.40 -19.66 1.33
C LEU A 208 9.57 -20.65 1.25
N SER A 209 10.82 -20.18 1.36
CA SER A 209 11.98 -21.06 1.45
C SER A 209 12.23 -21.49 2.91
N ARG A 210 12.72 -22.72 3.11
CA ARG A 210 13.08 -23.22 4.45
C ARG A 210 14.16 -22.36 5.12
N GLU A 211 15.07 -21.82 4.32
CA GLU A 211 16.15 -20.95 4.78
C GLU A 211 15.64 -19.61 5.29
N ASP A 212 14.54 -19.10 4.72
CA ASP A 212 13.86 -17.88 5.16
C ASP A 212 12.88 -18.14 6.33
N GLY A 213 12.94 -19.32 6.97
CA GLY A 213 12.10 -19.67 8.12
C GLY A 213 10.74 -20.31 7.77
N PHE A 214 10.53 -20.69 6.50
CA PHE A 214 9.34 -21.45 6.13
C PHE A 214 9.41 -22.87 6.71
N GLY A 215 8.54 -23.14 7.68
CA GLY A 215 8.23 -24.48 8.13
C GLY A 215 6.77 -24.78 7.80
N LEU A 216 6.46 -26.03 7.44
CA LEU A 216 5.06 -26.47 7.35
C LEU A 216 4.30 -26.13 8.64
N GLY A 217 4.99 -26.18 9.79
CA GLY A 217 4.52 -25.73 11.10
C GLY A 217 4.14 -24.25 11.20
N SER A 218 4.94 -23.35 10.61
CA SER A 218 4.69 -21.89 10.66
C SER A 218 3.63 -21.44 9.66
N ALA A 219 3.47 -22.16 8.55
CA ALA A 219 2.40 -21.93 7.59
C ALA A 219 0.98 -22.15 8.19
N PHE A 220 0.88 -22.84 9.34
CA PHE A 220 -0.38 -23.04 10.06
C PHE A 220 -0.81 -21.89 10.94
N ILE A 221 0.13 -21.04 11.32
CA ILE A 221 -0.18 -19.85 12.08
C ILE A 221 -0.58 -18.81 11.02
N PRO A 222 -1.79 -18.24 11.10
CA PRO A 222 -2.13 -17.15 10.22
C PRO A 222 -1.08 -16.04 10.38
N GLN A 223 -0.44 -15.70 9.27
CA GLN A 223 0.56 -14.67 9.17
C GLN A 223 0.10 -13.65 8.13
N PRO A 224 0.56 -12.40 8.21
CA PRO A 224 0.10 -11.39 7.27
C PRO A 224 0.34 -11.72 5.80
N TRP A 225 1.45 -12.39 5.50
CA TRP A 225 1.76 -12.79 4.14
C TRP A 225 0.87 -13.92 3.61
N ASN A 226 0.19 -14.68 4.48
CA ASN A 226 -0.52 -15.92 4.14
C ASN A 226 -2.05 -15.82 4.31
N THR A 227 -2.54 -14.65 4.74
CA THR A 227 -3.94 -14.34 5.01
C THR A 227 -4.63 -13.79 3.76
N GLN A 228 -5.92 -14.07 3.59
CA GLN A 228 -6.72 -13.60 2.46
C GLN A 228 -6.81 -12.06 2.41
N ARG A 229 -6.30 -11.52 1.30
CA ARG A 229 -6.31 -10.09 0.97
C ARG A 229 -7.43 -9.76 -0.01
N PHE A 230 -8.12 -8.64 0.18
CA PHE A 230 -9.32 -8.28 -0.60
C PHE A 230 -9.16 -6.99 -1.40
N GLY A 231 -8.66 -5.92 -0.78
CA GLY A 231 -8.60 -4.59 -1.42
C GLY A 231 -7.19 -4.24 -1.89
N VAL A 232 -6.18 -4.65 -1.12
CA VAL A 232 -4.77 -4.44 -1.46
C VAL A 232 -4.09 -5.80 -1.57
N LEU A 233 -3.68 -6.17 -2.79
CA LEU A 233 -3.06 -7.47 -3.05
C LEU A 233 -1.62 -7.47 -2.55
N SER A 234 -1.42 -7.93 -1.32
CA SER A 234 -0.11 -7.89 -0.65
C SER A 234 0.43 -9.25 -0.18
N GLY A 235 -0.36 -10.33 -0.28
CA GLY A 235 -0.02 -11.66 0.25
C GLY A 235 -0.44 -12.82 -0.65
N ALA A 236 -0.08 -14.04 -0.25
CA ALA A 236 -0.42 -15.31 -0.91
C ALA A 236 -1.43 -16.09 -0.04
N PRO A 237 -2.74 -16.04 -0.35
CA PRO A 237 -3.77 -16.51 0.56
C PRO A 237 -3.82 -18.03 0.69
N ILE A 238 -3.55 -18.53 1.90
CA ILE A 238 -3.77 -19.93 2.31
C ILE A 238 -4.62 -20.04 3.59
N VAL A 239 -4.78 -18.92 4.30
CA VAL A 239 -5.71 -18.73 5.42
C VAL A 239 -6.69 -17.63 5.05
N ASP A 240 -7.96 -17.75 5.43
CA ASP A 240 -8.98 -16.73 5.23
C ASP A 240 -8.81 -15.56 6.22
N ALA A 241 -9.59 -14.49 6.03
CA ALA A 241 -9.50 -13.30 6.87
C ALA A 241 -10.02 -13.49 8.32
N ARG A 242 -10.49 -14.69 8.67
CA ARG A 242 -10.90 -15.10 10.01
C ARG A 242 -9.88 -16.02 10.68
N GLY A 243 -8.77 -16.32 10.01
CA GLY A 243 -7.75 -17.23 10.53
C GLY A 243 -8.04 -18.71 10.26
N GLN A 244 -8.99 -19.04 9.38
CA GLN A 244 -9.32 -20.42 9.00
C GLN A 244 -8.57 -20.85 7.74
N ARG A 245 -8.12 -22.11 7.67
CA ARG A 245 -7.42 -22.63 6.50
C ARG A 245 -8.35 -22.68 5.29
N MET A 246 -7.81 -22.37 4.12
CA MET A 246 -8.56 -22.38 2.85
C MET A 246 -8.46 -23.72 2.10
N PHE A 247 -7.90 -24.76 2.73
CA PHE A 247 -7.68 -26.08 2.16
C PHE A 247 -8.09 -27.19 3.13
N GLU A 248 -8.38 -28.37 2.61
CA GLU A 248 -8.87 -29.52 3.39
C GLU A 248 -7.78 -30.07 4.35
N GLU A 249 -8.17 -30.37 5.59
CA GLU A 249 -7.24 -30.85 6.63
C GLU A 249 -6.88 -32.34 6.51
N ASP A 250 -7.70 -33.12 5.82
CA ASP A 250 -7.60 -34.59 5.78
C ASP A 250 -6.56 -35.12 4.76
N ALA A 251 -5.99 -34.23 3.93
CA ALA A 251 -5.08 -34.60 2.86
C ALA A 251 -3.59 -34.49 3.27
N PRO A 252 -2.66 -35.21 2.58
CA PRO A 252 -1.23 -35.10 2.84
C PRO A 252 -0.76 -33.65 2.71
N LEU A 253 -0.38 -33.10 3.85
CA LEU A 253 -0.23 -31.65 4.01
C LEU A 253 0.88 -31.05 3.15
N ASN A 254 1.93 -31.83 2.89
CA ASN A 254 3.06 -31.47 2.04
C ASN A 254 2.67 -31.31 0.57
N GLU A 255 1.63 -31.99 0.10
CA GLU A 255 1.19 -31.92 -1.31
C GLU A 255 0.14 -30.83 -1.48
N VAL A 256 -0.88 -30.81 -0.63
CA VAL A 256 -2.00 -29.87 -0.74
C VAL A 256 -1.56 -28.42 -0.49
N LEU A 257 -0.70 -28.18 0.51
CA LEU A 257 -0.24 -26.82 0.80
C LEU A 257 0.63 -26.25 -0.33
N VAL A 258 1.52 -27.05 -0.91
CA VAL A 258 2.37 -26.63 -2.03
C VAL A 258 1.52 -26.26 -3.24
N GLU A 259 0.48 -27.05 -3.52
CA GLU A 259 -0.45 -26.73 -4.61
C GLU A 259 -1.26 -25.45 -4.36
N HIS A 260 -1.74 -25.23 -3.14
CA HIS A 260 -2.45 -24.00 -2.78
C HIS A 260 -1.53 -22.78 -2.84
N LEU A 261 -0.28 -22.91 -2.38
CA LEU A 261 0.73 -21.86 -2.49
C LEU A 261 1.03 -21.50 -3.94
N ARG A 262 1.16 -22.50 -4.83
CA ARG A 262 1.28 -22.27 -6.27
C ARG A 262 0.11 -21.45 -6.80
N ASP A 263 -1.12 -21.83 -6.47
CA ASP A 263 -2.31 -21.11 -6.93
C ASP A 263 -2.40 -19.69 -6.40
N ALA A 264 -2.04 -19.50 -5.12
CA ALA A 264 -2.01 -18.20 -4.47
C ALA A 264 -0.97 -17.28 -5.14
N VAL A 265 0.25 -17.77 -5.33
CA VAL A 265 1.35 -17.03 -5.94
C VAL A 265 1.05 -16.66 -7.39
N VAL A 266 0.44 -17.58 -8.16
CA VAL A 266 0.01 -17.31 -9.54
C VAL A 266 -1.01 -16.16 -9.64
N LYS A 267 -1.79 -15.92 -8.59
CA LYS A 267 -2.75 -14.80 -8.52
C LYS A 267 -2.14 -13.49 -8.03
N HIS A 268 -0.94 -13.52 -7.43
CA HIS A 268 -0.28 -12.32 -6.94
C HIS A 268 0.34 -11.53 -8.10
N PRO A 269 0.00 -10.24 -8.34
CA PRO A 269 0.35 -9.53 -9.57
C PRO A 269 1.85 -9.50 -9.93
N PHE A 270 2.72 -9.32 -8.93
CA PHE A 270 4.17 -9.33 -9.14
C PHE A 270 4.70 -10.70 -9.59
N TYR A 271 4.22 -11.79 -8.98
CA TYR A 271 4.61 -13.14 -9.36
C TYR A 271 3.99 -13.53 -10.70
N ALA A 272 2.72 -13.20 -10.90
CA ALA A 272 2.00 -13.41 -12.16
C ALA A 272 2.74 -12.77 -13.35
N ALA A 273 3.30 -11.57 -13.18
CA ALA A 273 4.11 -10.92 -14.21
C ALA A 273 5.28 -11.80 -14.66
N VAL A 274 6.09 -12.28 -13.72
CA VAL A 274 7.26 -13.12 -14.02
C VAL A 274 6.86 -14.47 -14.60
N ILE A 275 5.77 -15.08 -14.09
CA ILE A 275 5.22 -16.33 -14.61
C ILE A 275 4.76 -16.15 -16.06
N HIS A 276 4.09 -15.04 -16.38
CA HIS A 276 3.69 -14.73 -17.75
C HIS A 276 4.87 -14.52 -18.68
N LEU A 277 5.97 -13.91 -18.22
CA LEU A 277 7.22 -13.86 -18.99
C LEU A 277 7.78 -15.26 -19.26
N GLY A 278 7.79 -16.15 -18.26
CA GLY A 278 8.19 -17.55 -18.44
C GLY A 278 7.32 -18.29 -19.45
N ILE A 279 6.00 -18.07 -19.43
CA ILE A 279 5.06 -18.63 -20.42
C ILE A 279 5.34 -18.07 -21.82
N CYS A 280 5.61 -16.77 -21.96
CA CYS A 280 5.99 -16.17 -23.23
C CYS A 280 7.29 -16.77 -23.77
N ALA A 281 8.30 -16.95 -22.93
CA ALA A 281 9.56 -17.56 -23.31
C ALA A 281 9.39 -19.00 -23.82
N TRP A 282 8.60 -19.80 -23.11
CA TRP A 282 8.28 -21.16 -23.52
C TRP A 282 7.49 -21.23 -24.85
N ARG A 283 6.58 -20.28 -25.10
CA ARG A 283 5.73 -20.27 -26.31
C ARG A 283 6.40 -19.63 -27.52
N SER A 284 7.38 -18.75 -27.31
CA SER A 284 8.01 -17.99 -28.38
C SER A 284 8.41 -18.86 -29.59
N PRO A 285 9.05 -20.04 -29.43
CA PRO A 285 9.49 -20.85 -30.56
C PRO A 285 8.35 -21.29 -31.50
N ALA A 286 7.11 -21.26 -31.03
CA ALA A 286 5.92 -21.68 -31.77
C ALA A 286 4.94 -20.53 -32.07
N SER A 287 5.31 -19.28 -31.79
CA SER A 287 4.43 -18.11 -31.94
C SER A 287 4.96 -17.11 -32.97
N THR A 288 4.08 -16.24 -33.49
CA THR A 288 4.48 -15.09 -34.33
C THR A 288 4.98 -13.90 -33.52
N MET A 289 5.04 -14.01 -32.18
CA MET A 289 5.54 -12.94 -31.32
C MET A 289 7.08 -12.97 -31.27
N PRO A 290 7.73 -11.82 -30.98
CA PRO A 290 9.17 -11.76 -30.71
C PRO A 290 9.60 -12.77 -29.63
N THR A 291 10.83 -13.27 -29.74
CA THR A 291 11.38 -14.19 -28.75
C THR A 291 11.65 -13.52 -27.44
N VAL A 292 11.12 -14.07 -26.34
CA VAL A 292 11.32 -13.57 -24.98
C VAL A 292 12.20 -14.57 -24.24
N GLU A 293 13.23 -14.11 -23.55
CA GLU A 293 14.09 -14.93 -22.72
C GLU A 293 14.32 -14.27 -21.36
N LEU A 294 14.37 -15.06 -20.29
CA LEU A 294 14.73 -14.62 -18.95
C LEU A 294 16.18 -15.04 -18.70
N TYR A 295 17.11 -14.14 -18.96
CA TYR A 295 18.55 -14.41 -18.92
C TYR A 295 19.12 -14.16 -17.53
N VAL A 296 19.84 -15.14 -16.98
CA VAL A 296 20.60 -15.03 -15.74
C VAL A 296 22.08 -15.18 -16.09
N PRO A 297 22.90 -14.14 -15.94
CA PRO A 297 24.33 -14.23 -16.24
C PRO A 297 25.00 -15.34 -15.41
N ALA A 298 25.89 -16.15 -15.99
CA ALA A 298 26.58 -17.22 -15.26
C ALA A 298 27.38 -16.74 -14.03
N SER A 299 27.84 -15.48 -14.04
CA SER A 299 28.52 -14.84 -12.91
C SER A 299 27.60 -13.99 -12.03
N GLY A 300 26.33 -13.84 -12.41
CA GLY A 300 25.35 -12.98 -11.75
C GLY A 300 24.62 -13.70 -10.62
N ALA A 301 24.06 -12.91 -9.71
CA ALA A 301 23.11 -13.41 -8.73
C ALA A 301 21.72 -13.63 -9.37
N LEU A 302 20.86 -14.40 -8.72
CA LEU A 302 19.51 -14.67 -9.23
C LEU A 302 18.70 -13.39 -9.50
N HIS A 303 18.92 -12.33 -8.71
CA HIS A 303 18.25 -11.03 -8.88
C HIS A 303 18.79 -10.21 -10.07
N ASP A 304 19.85 -10.65 -10.75
CA ASP A 304 20.39 -10.01 -11.97
C ASP A 304 19.66 -10.44 -13.25
N VAL A 305 18.58 -11.22 -13.10
CA VAL A 305 17.80 -11.70 -14.24
C VAL A 305 17.33 -10.53 -15.12
N SER A 306 17.57 -10.68 -16.41
CA SER A 306 17.26 -9.69 -17.44
C SER A 306 16.32 -10.27 -18.47
N VAL A 307 15.51 -9.40 -19.09
CA VAL A 307 14.62 -9.80 -20.19
C VAL A 307 15.31 -9.53 -21.51
N LEU A 308 15.40 -10.54 -22.37
CA LEU A 308 15.82 -10.40 -23.76
C LEU A 308 14.61 -10.50 -24.68
N VAL A 309 14.50 -9.60 -25.66
CA VAL A 309 13.49 -9.65 -26.72
C VAL A 309 14.17 -9.71 -28.09
N GLY A 310 13.96 -10.80 -28.84
CA GLY A 310 14.65 -11.05 -30.11
C GLY A 310 16.18 -11.03 -29.95
N SER A 311 16.69 -11.58 -28.85
CA SER A 311 18.10 -11.56 -28.44
C SER A 311 18.68 -10.18 -28.11
N ARG A 312 17.85 -9.14 -27.97
CA ARG A 312 18.26 -7.82 -27.48
C ARG A 312 17.89 -7.64 -26.02
N GLY A 313 18.82 -7.15 -25.21
CA GLY A 313 18.53 -6.80 -23.81
C GLY A 313 17.52 -5.66 -23.72
N VAL A 314 16.46 -5.86 -22.93
CA VAL A 314 15.43 -4.85 -22.67
C VAL A 314 15.66 -4.16 -21.32
N GLY A 315 16.16 -4.90 -20.33
CA GLY A 315 16.44 -4.39 -18.99
C GLY A 315 16.38 -5.49 -17.94
N ARG A 316 16.71 -5.15 -16.69
CA ARG A 316 16.58 -6.09 -15.56
C ARG A 316 15.11 -6.28 -15.24
N VAL A 317 14.72 -7.48 -14.85
CA VAL A 317 13.34 -7.80 -14.44
C VAL A 317 12.90 -6.88 -13.28
N ALA A 318 13.80 -6.59 -12.34
CA ALA A 318 13.56 -5.67 -11.22
C ALA A 318 13.12 -4.25 -11.65
N GLU A 319 13.61 -3.77 -12.79
CA GLU A 319 13.30 -2.44 -13.35
C GLU A 319 11.99 -2.45 -14.13
N LEU A 320 11.61 -3.61 -14.66
CA LEU A 320 10.45 -3.79 -15.53
C LEU A 320 9.18 -4.17 -14.76
N LEU A 321 9.31 -4.77 -13.57
CA LEU A 321 8.15 -5.35 -12.87
C LEU A 321 7.04 -4.34 -12.58
N GLY A 322 7.38 -3.11 -12.20
CA GLY A 322 6.37 -2.08 -11.93
C GLY A 322 5.44 -1.86 -13.13
N ASP A 323 6.02 -1.73 -14.32
CA ASP A 323 5.25 -1.51 -15.55
C ASP A 323 4.49 -2.76 -16.00
N LEU A 324 5.07 -3.95 -15.80
CA LEU A 324 4.39 -5.21 -16.08
C LEU A 324 3.20 -5.46 -15.13
N VAL A 325 3.27 -4.97 -13.88
CA VAL A 325 2.13 -4.99 -12.95
C VAL A 325 1.05 -3.98 -13.38
N ARG A 326 1.44 -2.79 -13.85
CA ARG A 326 0.48 -1.84 -14.46
C ARG A 326 -0.20 -2.41 -15.71
N ALA A 327 0.53 -3.13 -16.56
CA ALA A 327 -0.04 -3.78 -17.74
C ALA A 327 -1.10 -4.86 -17.39
N GLN A 328 -1.06 -5.38 -16.16
CA GLN A 328 -2.07 -6.28 -15.61
C GLN A 328 -3.31 -5.54 -15.07
N GLY A 329 -3.27 -4.21 -14.95
CA GLY A 329 -4.35 -3.37 -14.42
C GLY A 329 -4.26 -3.12 -12.91
N TYR A 330 -3.04 -3.10 -12.36
CA TYR A 330 -2.78 -2.85 -10.95
C TYR A 330 -1.82 -1.67 -10.74
N ALA A 331 -2.06 -0.90 -9.68
CA ALA A 331 -1.11 0.09 -9.19
C ALA A 331 -0.01 -0.61 -8.35
N PRO A 332 1.27 -0.58 -8.78
CA PRO A 332 2.35 -1.24 -8.06
C PRO A 332 2.86 -0.40 -6.89
N PHE A 333 3.10 -1.04 -5.76
CA PHE A 333 3.62 -0.45 -4.53
C PHE A 333 4.71 -1.34 -3.92
N GLY A 334 5.53 -0.74 -3.04
CA GLY A 334 6.70 -1.40 -2.45
C GLY A 334 7.93 -1.37 -3.36
N LEU A 335 8.04 -0.33 -4.19
CA LEU A 335 9.16 -0.09 -5.08
C LEU A 335 10.05 1.02 -4.51
N VAL A 336 11.36 0.90 -4.70
CA VAL A 336 12.34 1.96 -4.38
C VAL A 336 12.75 2.60 -5.70
N ASP A 337 12.52 3.90 -5.85
CA ASP A 337 12.76 4.66 -7.09
C ASP A 337 12.10 4.01 -8.33
N GLY A 338 10.92 3.39 -8.14
CA GLY A 338 10.17 2.71 -9.19
C GLY A 338 10.67 1.30 -9.53
N GLN A 339 11.63 0.76 -8.79
CA GLN A 339 12.24 -0.56 -9.01
C GLN A 339 12.03 -1.50 -7.82
N VAL A 340 12.04 -2.80 -8.09
CA VAL A 340 12.04 -3.82 -7.04
C VAL A 340 13.46 -3.93 -6.47
N SER A 341 13.61 -3.90 -5.14
CA SER A 341 14.94 -4.08 -4.52
C SER A 341 15.52 -5.47 -4.80
N ASP A 342 16.85 -5.60 -4.83
CA ASP A 342 17.52 -6.89 -5.10
C ASP A 342 17.10 -7.98 -4.10
N GLU A 343 16.87 -7.62 -2.84
CA GLU A 343 16.38 -8.52 -1.80
C GLU A 343 14.99 -9.08 -2.13
N LEU A 344 14.03 -8.21 -2.48
CA LEU A 344 12.68 -8.60 -2.85
C LEU A 344 12.66 -9.39 -4.16
N MET A 345 13.47 -8.99 -5.14
CA MET A 345 13.61 -9.71 -6.40
C MET A 345 14.15 -11.11 -6.17
N GLY A 346 15.19 -11.24 -5.32
CA GLY A 346 15.76 -12.51 -4.92
C GLY A 346 14.77 -13.40 -4.17
N ASN A 347 13.97 -12.84 -3.27
CA ASN A 347 12.90 -13.60 -2.58
C ASN A 347 11.83 -14.10 -3.58
N LEU A 348 11.35 -13.22 -4.47
CA LEU A 348 10.34 -13.57 -5.47
C LEU A 348 10.82 -14.72 -6.38
N LEU A 349 12.03 -14.63 -6.92
CA LEU A 349 12.57 -15.65 -7.83
C LEU A 349 12.86 -16.96 -7.11
N ARG A 350 13.42 -16.93 -5.89
CA ARG A 350 13.61 -18.13 -5.07
C ARG A 350 12.28 -18.84 -4.82
N ASN A 351 11.23 -18.11 -4.49
CA ASN A 351 9.90 -18.67 -4.30
C ASN A 351 9.34 -19.35 -5.56
N LEU A 352 9.57 -18.77 -6.75
CA LEU A 352 9.16 -19.39 -8.02
C LEU A 352 9.93 -20.69 -8.33
N LEU A 353 11.20 -20.77 -7.92
CA LEU A 353 12.03 -21.98 -8.04
C LEU A 353 11.60 -23.06 -7.03
N GLU A 354 11.41 -22.69 -5.76
CA GLU A 354 10.99 -23.61 -4.68
C GLU A 354 9.61 -24.22 -4.97
N LEU A 355 8.69 -23.40 -5.48
CA LEU A 355 7.38 -23.87 -5.92
C LEU A 355 7.45 -24.63 -7.24
N ARG A 356 8.63 -24.83 -7.86
CA ARG A 356 8.81 -25.48 -9.17
C ARG A 356 7.87 -24.93 -10.23
N ILE A 357 7.73 -23.60 -10.27
CA ILE A 357 7.05 -22.88 -11.35
C ILE A 357 8.09 -22.53 -12.43
N LEU A 358 9.25 -22.07 -11.98
CA LEU A 358 10.44 -21.88 -12.80
C LEU A 358 11.52 -22.89 -12.41
N ARG A 359 12.47 -23.11 -13.32
CA ARG A 359 13.71 -23.82 -13.06
C ARG A 359 14.87 -23.11 -13.76
N HIS A 360 16.06 -23.26 -13.19
CA HIS A 360 17.29 -22.80 -13.82
C HIS A 360 17.73 -23.81 -14.89
N GLN A 361 18.02 -23.33 -16.10
CA GLN A 361 18.57 -24.13 -17.18
C GLN A 361 19.64 -23.30 -17.90
N ASP A 362 20.90 -23.71 -17.74
CA ASP A 362 22.06 -23.00 -18.27
C ASP A 362 22.10 -21.54 -17.79
N GLU A 363 22.00 -20.54 -18.67
CA GLU A 363 21.93 -19.12 -18.32
C GLU A 363 20.49 -18.56 -18.40
N LEU A 364 19.48 -19.43 -18.28
CA LEU A 364 18.07 -19.07 -18.44
C LEU A 364 17.21 -19.52 -17.26
N LEU A 365 16.20 -18.70 -16.93
CA LEU A 365 15.04 -19.15 -16.17
C LEU A 365 13.94 -19.59 -17.13
N VAL A 366 13.59 -20.86 -17.06
CA VAL A 366 12.56 -21.47 -17.91
C VAL A 366 11.41 -22.02 -17.05
N LEU A 367 10.24 -22.23 -17.65
CA LEU A 367 9.15 -22.89 -16.93
C LEU A 367 9.53 -24.33 -16.56
N ASP A 368 9.19 -24.75 -15.34
CA ASP A 368 9.35 -26.15 -14.93
C ASP A 368 8.44 -27.07 -15.75
N ASP A 369 8.93 -28.26 -16.11
CA ASP A 369 8.23 -29.17 -17.02
C ASP A 369 6.93 -29.73 -16.42
N ASP A 370 6.89 -29.92 -15.09
CA ASP A 370 5.68 -30.34 -14.37
C ASP A 370 4.64 -29.20 -14.39
N TYR A 371 5.10 -27.96 -14.21
CA TYR A 371 4.22 -26.81 -14.27
C TYR A 371 3.67 -26.58 -15.69
N GLN A 372 4.50 -26.73 -16.73
CA GLN A 372 4.06 -26.68 -18.13
C GLN A 372 2.91 -27.67 -18.40
N SER A 373 3.07 -28.90 -17.92
CA SER A 373 2.06 -29.97 -18.07
C SER A 373 0.75 -29.62 -17.37
N SER A 374 0.83 -28.88 -16.25
CA SER A 374 -0.34 -28.45 -15.47
C SER A 374 -1.09 -27.24 -16.05
N LEU A 375 -0.48 -26.44 -16.93
CA LEU A 375 -1.11 -25.23 -17.51
C LEU A 375 -2.39 -25.54 -18.32
N MET A 376 -2.54 -26.78 -18.81
CA MET A 376 -3.73 -27.22 -19.54
C MET A 376 -4.85 -27.74 -18.61
N ALA A 377 -4.58 -27.92 -17.32
CA ALA A 377 -5.58 -28.32 -16.34
C ALA A 377 -6.65 -27.24 -16.16
N ALA A 378 -7.87 -27.64 -15.80
CA ALA A 378 -9.01 -26.73 -15.65
C ALA A 378 -8.73 -25.57 -14.68
N ARG A 379 -7.95 -25.84 -13.62
CA ARG A 379 -7.56 -24.91 -12.55
C ARG A 379 -6.71 -23.73 -13.03
N LEU A 380 -5.74 -23.96 -13.91
CA LEU A 380 -4.80 -22.92 -14.40
C LEU A 380 -5.18 -22.39 -15.79
N ARG A 381 -6.32 -22.83 -16.33
CA ARG A 381 -6.78 -22.45 -17.67
C ARG A 381 -7.03 -20.95 -17.82
N THR A 382 -7.33 -20.25 -16.72
CA THR A 382 -7.51 -18.79 -16.65
C THR A 382 -6.20 -18.02 -16.80
N VAL A 383 -5.08 -18.60 -16.35
CA VAL A 383 -3.72 -18.08 -16.51
C VAL A 383 -3.27 -18.22 -17.97
N PHE A 384 -3.73 -19.28 -18.64
CA PHE A 384 -3.28 -19.61 -19.99
C PHE A 384 -4.12 -19.02 -21.14
N ARG A 385 -5.46 -19.06 -21.07
CA ARG A 385 -6.34 -18.64 -22.20
C ARG A 385 -6.74 -17.15 -22.15
N PRO A 386 -7.37 -16.65 -21.07
CA PRO A 386 -7.54 -15.21 -20.85
C PRO A 386 -6.21 -14.44 -20.85
N GLY A 387 -5.13 -15.09 -20.40
CA GLY A 387 -3.79 -14.50 -20.34
C GLY A 387 -3.14 -14.20 -21.70
N LYS A 388 -3.69 -14.62 -22.84
CA LYS A 388 -3.08 -14.33 -24.16
C LYS A 388 -3.02 -12.84 -24.49
N GLU A 389 -4.09 -12.10 -24.22
CA GLU A 389 -4.11 -10.64 -24.47
C GLU A 389 -3.21 -9.91 -23.50
N LEU A 390 -3.12 -10.38 -22.24
CA LEU A 390 -2.15 -9.86 -21.28
C LEU A 390 -0.71 -10.12 -21.74
N GLN A 391 -0.38 -11.36 -22.11
CA GLN A 391 0.92 -11.76 -22.65
C GLN A 391 1.30 -10.90 -23.86
N LYS A 392 0.35 -10.68 -24.77
CA LYS A 392 0.54 -9.80 -25.93
C LYS A 392 0.87 -8.37 -25.51
N ARG A 393 0.08 -7.76 -24.63
CA ARG A 393 0.33 -6.40 -24.10
C ARG A 393 1.71 -6.30 -23.43
N MET A 394 2.08 -7.29 -22.63
CA MET A 394 3.40 -7.32 -21.98
C MET A 394 4.55 -7.40 -23.00
N VAL A 395 4.42 -8.25 -24.02
CA VAL A 395 5.45 -8.37 -25.07
C VAL A 395 5.52 -7.10 -25.91
N GLU A 396 4.39 -6.45 -26.21
CA GLU A 396 4.34 -5.17 -26.92
C GLU A 396 5.05 -4.05 -26.12
N GLU A 397 4.80 -3.95 -24.82
CA GLU A 397 5.48 -3.02 -23.91
C GLU A 397 7.01 -3.23 -23.92
N LEU A 398 7.44 -4.48 -23.82
CA LEU A 398 8.86 -4.84 -23.84
C LEU A 398 9.50 -4.56 -25.20
N ALA A 399 8.79 -4.84 -26.31
CA ALA A 399 9.28 -4.59 -27.65
C ALA A 399 9.42 -3.08 -27.95
N LEU A 400 8.50 -2.26 -27.43
CA LEU A 400 8.58 -0.81 -27.51
C LEU A 400 9.84 -0.30 -26.80
N ARG A 401 10.09 -0.74 -25.55
CA ARG A 401 11.33 -0.42 -24.83
C ARG A 401 12.59 -0.90 -25.53
N ALA A 402 12.58 -2.10 -26.12
CA ALA A 402 13.70 -2.61 -26.90
C ALA A 402 14.00 -1.76 -28.15
N SER A 403 12.99 -1.05 -28.68
CA SER A 403 13.13 -0.13 -29.81
C SER A 403 13.60 1.27 -29.40
N GLU A 404 13.22 1.71 -28.20
CA GLU A 404 13.60 3.02 -27.63
C GLU A 404 14.97 2.98 -26.95
N GLY A 405 15.36 1.84 -26.35
CA GLY A 405 16.61 1.61 -25.62
C GLY A 405 17.80 1.18 -26.49
N GLY A 406 17.80 1.54 -27.78
CA GLY A 406 18.90 1.28 -28.70
C GLY A 406 20.14 2.14 -28.49
N ALA A 407 20.65 2.24 -27.26
CA ALA A 407 21.99 2.71 -26.95
C ALA A 407 22.42 2.09 -25.62
N ALA A 408 23.21 1.00 -25.73
CA ALA A 408 23.95 0.42 -24.61
C ALA A 408 25.06 1.38 -24.14
#